data_AF-X1M3S1-F1
#
_entry.id   AF-X1M3S1-F1
#
_cell.length_a   1.000
_cell.length_b   1.000
_cell.length_c   1.000
_cell.angle_alpha   90.00
_cell.angle_beta   90.00
_cell.angle_gamma   90.00
#
_symmetry.space_group_name_H-M   'P 1'
#
loop_
_entity.id
_entity.type
_entity.pdbx_description
1 polymer ?
#
loop_
_entity_poly.entity_id
_entity_poly.type
_entity_poly.pdbx_seq_one_letter_code
_entity_poly.pdbx_strand_id
1 'polypeptide(L)' 'MVSYGFFPDPDEHYFTGGYADYLYLFHPDTDFFKIDAPPEVAVFTEPLAIGIHAVDRAHIRLGDTVVVQGSGTIGLL' A
#
# COMPACT_ATOMS: atom_id res chain seq x y z
N MET A 1 -11.42 -2.81 1.14
CA MET A 1 -10.44 -1.85 1.68
C MET A 1 -10.74 -0.48 1.12
N VAL A 2 -11.06 0.46 1.99
CA VAL A 2 -11.24 1.87 1.65
C VAL A 2 -9.85 2.49 1.47
N SER A 3 -9.65 3.28 0.42
CA SER A 3 -8.43 4.06 0.27
C SER A 3 -8.78 5.54 0.16
N TYR A 4 -8.47 6.26 1.22
CA TYR A 4 -8.81 7.67 1.36
C TYR A 4 -8.18 8.55 0.28
N GLY A 5 -7.00 8.18 -0.22
CA GLY A 5 -6.31 8.91 -1.30
C GLY A 5 -6.94 8.77 -2.69
N PHE A 6 -7.91 7.88 -2.90
CA PHE A 6 -8.50 7.59 -4.21
C PHE A 6 -10.00 7.90 -4.32
N PHE A 7 -10.57 8.70 -3.42
CA PHE A 7 -11.96 9.11 -3.55
C PHE A 7 -12.16 9.94 -4.84
N PRO A 8 -13.16 9.60 -5.68
CA PRO A 8 -13.34 10.21 -6.99
C PRO A 8 -13.95 11.61 -6.95
N ASP A 9 -14.56 12.00 -5.83
CA ASP A 9 -15.19 13.31 -5.64
C ASP A 9 -14.37 14.19 -4.68
N PRO A 10 -13.54 15.10 -5.21
CA PRO A 10 -12.70 15.98 -4.40
C PRO A 10 -13.49 17.13 -3.74
N ASP A 11 -14.73 17.39 -4.17
CA ASP A 11 -15.55 18.47 -3.64
C ASP A 11 -16.43 18.00 -2.46
N GLU A 12 -16.65 16.69 -2.33
CA GLU A 12 -17.37 16.09 -1.19
C GLU A 12 -16.44 15.66 -0.03
N HIS A 13 -15.18 15.33 -0.32
CA HIS A 13 -14.26 14.74 0.66
C HIS A 13 -12.93 15.50 0.76
N TYR A 14 -12.73 16.22 1.87
CA TYR A 14 -11.50 16.92 2.19
C TYR A 14 -10.64 16.16 3.21
N PHE A 15 -9.34 16.50 3.27
CA PHE A 15 -8.38 15.96 4.27
C PHE A 15 -8.24 14.43 4.26
N THR A 16 -8.21 13.84 3.07
CA THR A 16 -8.14 12.38 2.88
C THR A 16 -6.73 11.82 2.68
N GLY A 17 -5.71 12.69 2.65
CA GLY A 17 -4.30 12.30 2.51
C GLY A 17 -3.63 11.94 3.85
N GLY A 18 -2.63 11.05 3.81
CA GLY A 18 -1.89 10.62 5.00
C GLY A 18 -0.74 11.53 5.44
N TYR A 19 -0.41 12.59 4.69
CA TYR A 19 0.65 13.55 5.06
C TYR A 19 0.10 14.64 5.99
N ALA A 20 -0.37 14.22 7.16
CA ALA A 20 -0.94 15.07 8.19
C ALA A 20 -0.77 14.41 9.57
N ASP A 21 -0.84 15.21 10.64
CA ASP A 21 -0.78 14.71 12.02
C ASP A 21 -2.02 13.86 12.39
N TYR A 22 -3.14 14.09 11.69
CA TYR A 22 -4.41 13.41 11.91
C TYR A 22 -5.04 13.03 10.58
N LEU A 23 -5.70 11.87 10.54
CA LEU A 23 -6.51 11.42 9.41
C LEU A 23 -7.96 11.25 9.88
N TYR A 24 -8.90 11.92 9.21
CA TYR A 24 -10.31 11.82 9.55
C TYR A 24 -10.94 10.57 8.92
N LEU A 25 -11.15 9.55 9.74
CA LEU A 25 -11.63 8.25 9.29
C LEU A 25 -13.17 8.19 9.31
N PHE A 26 -13.79 8.71 8.25
CA PHE A 26 -15.26 8.83 8.16
C PHE A 26 -15.99 7.64 7.53
N HIS A 27 -15.29 6.78 6.78
CA HIS A 27 -15.94 5.70 6.06
C HIS A 27 -16.18 4.50 6.99
N PRO A 28 -17.42 3.95 7.07
CA PRO A 28 -17.74 2.86 7.99
C PRO A 28 -16.93 1.58 7.71
N ASP A 29 -16.57 1.33 6.46
CA ASP A 29 -15.78 0.16 6.04
C ASP A 29 -14.25 0.36 6.13
N THR A 30 -13.78 1.24 7.01
CA THR A 30 -12.34 1.46 7.21
C THR A 30 -11.72 0.30 7.99
N ASP A 31 -10.69 -0.30 7.41
CA ASP A 31 -9.95 -1.42 8.00
C ASP A 31 -8.72 -0.93 8.80
N PHE A 32 -8.44 -1.57 9.94
CA PHE A 32 -7.22 -1.34 10.72
C PHE A 32 -6.47 -2.64 10.94
N PHE A 33 -5.16 -2.60 10.68
CA PHE A 33 -4.27 -3.72 10.93
C PHE A 33 -3.30 -3.34 12.04
N LYS A 34 -3.34 -4.07 13.15
CA LYS A 34 -2.33 -3.94 14.19
C LYS A 34 -1.03 -4.56 13.67
N ILE A 35 0.03 -3.76 13.64
CA ILE A 35 1.36 -4.18 13.20
C ILE A 35 2.29 -4.16 14.41
N ASP A 36 3.05 -5.23 14.60
CA ASP A 36 4.09 -5.34 15.63
C ASP A 36 5.48 -5.15 15.00
N ALA A 37 5.80 -3.91 14.63
CA ALA A 37 7.06 -3.52 14.01
C ALA A 37 7.33 -2.02 14.24
N PRO A 38 8.58 -1.54 14.09
CA PRO A 38 8.88 -0.11 14.09
C PRO A 38 8.08 0.65 13.01
N PRO A 39 7.65 1.90 13.26
CA PRO A 39 6.86 2.68 12.29
C PRO A 39 7.51 2.80 10.91
N GLU A 40 8.83 2.98 10.86
CA GLU A 40 9.64 3.08 9.64
C GLU A 40 9.67 1.78 8.82
N VAL A 41 9.36 0.64 9.42
CA VAL A 41 9.17 -0.64 8.72
C VAL A 41 7.70 -0.80 8.34
N ALA A 42 6.78 -0.51 9.25
CA ALA A 42 5.35 -0.64 9.02
C ALA A 42 4.85 0.21 7.83
N VAL A 43 5.45 1.38 7.58
CA VAL A 43 5.08 2.25 6.46
C VAL A 43 5.31 1.60 5.09
N PHE A 44 6.17 0.58 4.98
CA PHE A 44 6.37 -0.17 3.73
C PHE A 44 5.25 -1.17 3.42
N THR A 45 4.23 -1.30 4.27
CA THR A 45 3.12 -2.25 4.05
C THR A 45 2.44 -2.03 2.68
N GLU A 46 2.16 -0.78 2.32
CA GLU A 46 1.52 -0.45 1.04
C GLU A 46 2.42 -0.79 -0.17
N PRO A 47 3.67 -0.30 -0.27
CA PRO A 47 4.50 -0.63 -1.44
C PRO A 47 4.88 -2.11 -1.50
N LEU A 48 4.99 -2.80 -0.36
CA LEU A 48 5.22 -4.25 -0.33
C LEU A 48 4.01 -5.04 -0.85
N ALA A 49 2.78 -4.62 -0.53
CA ALA A 49 1.57 -5.24 -1.05
C ALA A 49 1.53 -5.18 -2.59
N ILE A 50 2.04 -4.09 -3.19
CA ILE A 50 2.18 -3.97 -4.64
C ILE A 50 3.20 -4.99 -5.19
N GLY A 51 4.35 -5.15 -4.53
CA GLY A 51 5.35 -6.17 -4.90
C GLY A 51 4.78 -7.60 -4.84
N ILE A 52 4.11 -7.95 -3.74
CA ILE A 52 3.43 -9.24 -3.58
C ILE A 52 2.38 -9.45 -4.67
N HIS A 53 1.58 -8.42 -4.98
CA HIS A 53 0.59 -8.49 -6.05
C HIS A 53 1.24 -8.73 -7.43
N ALA A 54 2.40 -8.11 -7.71
CA ALA A 54 3.15 -8.33 -8.94
C ALA A 54 3.66 -9.77 -9.05
N VAL A 55 4.19 -10.33 -7.96
CA VAL A 55 4.63 -11.74 -7.88
C VAL A 55 3.47 -12.70 -8.15
N ASP A 56 2.30 -12.46 -7.54
CA ASP A 56 1.09 -13.25 -7.73
C ASP A 56 0.57 -13.18 -9.17
N ARG A 57 0.50 -11.96 -9.74
CA ARG A 57 0.12 -11.71 -11.14
C ARG A 57 1.05 -12.40 -12.15
N ALA A 58 2.35 -12.43 -11.86
CA ALA A 58 3.35 -13.11 -12.67
C ALA A 58 3.37 -14.63 -12.44
N HIS A 59 2.61 -15.14 -11.46
CA HIS A 59 2.53 -16.54 -11.07
C HIS A 59 3.88 -17.17 -10.76
N ILE A 60 4.82 -16.40 -10.21
CA ILE A 60 6.18 -16.85 -9.90
C ILE A 60 6.12 -18.01 -8.90
N ARG A 61 6.87 -19.08 -9.19
CA ARG A 61 7.01 -20.27 -8.36
C ARG A 61 8.46 -20.48 -7.94
N LEU A 62 8.62 -21.35 -6.94
CA LEU A 62 9.95 -21.80 -6.53
C LEU A 62 10.65 -22.49 -7.70
N GLY A 63 11.87 -22.05 -7.99
CA GLY A 63 12.70 -22.57 -9.09
C GLY A 63 12.62 -21.75 -10.39
N ASP A 64 11.74 -20.77 -10.47
CA ASP A 64 11.67 -19.89 -11.64
C ASP A 64 12.87 -18.94 -11.72
N THR A 65 13.31 -18.67 -12.94
CA THR A 65 14.26 -17.58 -13.21
C THR A 65 13.48 -16.30 -13.49
N VAL A 66 13.69 -15.27 -12.67
CA VAL A 66 12.95 -14.00 -12.73
C VAL A 66 13.90 -12.88 -13.15
N VAL A 67 13.40 -11.94 -13.97
CA VAL A 67 14.09 -10.69 -14.30
C VAL A 67 13.34 -9.52 -13.66
N VAL A 68 14.04 -8.71 -12.87
CA VAL A 68 13.54 -7.44 -12.35
C VAL A 68 14.15 -6.30 -13.14
N GLN A 69 13.33 -5.59 -13.91
CA GLN A 69 13.81 -4.48 -14.74
C GLN A 69 13.60 -3.13 -14.03
N GLY A 70 14.55 -2.76 -13.19
CA GLY A 70 14.59 -1.47 -12.48
C GLY A 70 14.69 -1.65 -10.97
N SER A 71 15.56 -0.86 -10.34
CA SER A 71 15.89 -0.96 -8.90
C SER A 71 15.33 0.22 -8.08
N GLY A 72 14.12 0.68 -8.42
CA GLY A 72 13.37 1.62 -7.59
C GLY A 72 12.74 0.89 -6.40
N THR A 73 11.99 1.62 -5.56
CA THR A 73 11.38 1.08 -4.33
C THR A 73 10.65 -0.25 -4.55
N ILE A 74 9.77 -0.32 -5.56
CA ILE A 74 9.01 -1.55 -5.85
C ILE A 74 9.90 -2.67 -6.40
N GLY A 75 10.94 -2.36 -7.19
CA GLY A 75 11.83 -3.39 -7.74
C GLY A 75 12.80 -3.96 -6.72
N LEU A 76 12.99 -3.28 -5.57
CA LEU A 76 13.83 -3.76 -4.46
C LEU A 76 13.04 -4.53 -3.40
N LEU A 77 11.72 -4.42 -3.38
CA LEU A 77 10.81 -5.17 -2.51
C LEU A 77 10.46 -6.52 -3.14
#